data_AF-A0AAV7XZE4-F1
#
_entry.id   AF-A0AAV7XZE4-F1
#
_cell.length_a   1.000
_cell.length_b   1.000
_cell.length_c   1.000
_cell.angle_alpha   90.00
_cell.angle_beta   90.00
_cell.angle_gamma   90.00
#
_symmetry.space_group_name_H-M   'P 1'
#
loop_
_entity.id
_entity.type
_entity.pdbx_description
1 polymer ?
#
loop_
_entity_poly.entity_id
_entity_poly.type
_entity_poly.pdbx_seq_one_letter_code
_entity_poly.pdbx_strand_id
1 'polypeptide(L)'
;MPHSGRASGRASGPAGGLAAAVASALAHALAALLILVVTAGAGPPAPLTAPGQGPGQGPGQQGLHHILAQFPDNNATAPRLTHMVLDRATGRIVVGAVNRLFQLDANLRTLGVVVTGPKADSPLCHASGCESPDIPTALTDNVNKILVLDPESRFLIVCGSLSQGSCEKYSVNNITHKPEFFARAIAANDEHSSTYAFIGPERYNNWGGSSNVLYVGTTFTNNGEYRHDVPAISSRRLHNLDFAELSFSKQSSLQIEVKYRDHFLVNYVYGFNASDYAYFVVVQKQSHLPEQEELGFVTRLARTCITDANYDSYTEVTLQCQARGTEDGQPKLLNYNLIQDAKVVPAGQHLANSMGLEAGDPVMIGVFSPSRSISAEPQARSAVCVYSLKDIEAKFNENIHMCFNGSLGYRNMNYISGLILDGMCPTAGVSTAVRTLCLQAAPPPPPGPAPQSGAPTAPV
;
A
#
# COMPACT_ATOMS: atom_id res chain seq x y z
N MET A 1 -30.12 30.28 59.97
CA MET A 1 -30.30 28.88 60.41
C MET A 1 -31.77 28.51 60.22
N PRO A 2 -32.14 27.30 59.76
CA PRO A 2 -31.46 26.33 58.88
C PRO A 2 -32.12 26.30 57.46
N HIS A 3 -31.38 26.11 56.37
CA HIS A 3 -30.93 24.85 55.74
C HIS A 3 -32.02 23.88 55.24
N SER A 4 -32.14 23.77 53.91
CA SER A 4 -32.19 22.49 53.18
C SER A 4 -32.13 22.77 51.66
N GLY A 5 -31.04 22.36 51.02
CA GLY A 5 -30.82 22.46 49.58
C GLY A 5 -31.32 21.22 48.85
N ARG A 6 -31.76 21.40 47.60
CA ARG A 6 -32.04 20.28 46.68
C ARG A 6 -31.53 20.60 45.29
N ALA A 7 -30.63 19.74 44.82
CA ALA A 7 -29.91 19.80 43.57
C ALA A 7 -30.83 19.67 42.35
N SER A 8 -30.53 20.44 41.31
CA SER A 8 -31.13 20.32 39.97
C SER A 8 -30.40 19.23 39.19
N GLY A 9 -31.12 18.13 38.90
CA GLY A 9 -30.66 17.03 38.07
C GLY A 9 -30.78 17.36 36.59
N ARG A 10 -29.66 17.26 35.86
CA ARG A 10 -29.58 17.40 34.40
C ARG A 10 -29.92 16.05 33.78
N ALA A 11 -30.99 15.98 32.99
CA ALA A 11 -31.43 14.77 32.31
C ALA A 11 -30.44 14.36 31.20
N SER A 12 -29.92 13.15 31.30
CA SER A 12 -29.15 12.45 30.26
C SER A 12 -30.10 11.60 29.40
N GLY A 13 -30.33 12.01 28.15
CA GLY A 13 -31.00 11.21 27.11
C GLY A 13 -30.05 10.23 26.42
N PRO A 14 -30.56 9.17 25.76
CA PRO A 14 -29.79 7.96 25.50
C PRO A 14 -28.94 8.07 24.22
N ALA A 15 -27.61 8.05 24.38
CA ALA A 15 -26.62 7.91 23.31
C ALA A 15 -26.38 6.42 22.92
N GLY A 16 -27.44 5.61 22.90
CA GLY A 16 -27.37 4.16 22.63
C GLY A 16 -27.86 3.72 21.25
N GLY A 17 -28.48 4.61 20.48
CA GLY A 17 -29.15 4.25 19.22
C GLY A 17 -28.28 4.26 17.95
N LEU A 18 -27.20 5.05 17.92
CA LEU A 18 -26.36 5.19 16.71
C LEU A 18 -25.42 4.00 16.49
N ALA A 19 -24.85 3.43 17.56
CA ALA A 19 -23.91 2.31 17.44
C ALA A 19 -24.57 1.02 16.92
N ALA A 20 -25.84 0.78 17.29
CA ALA A 20 -26.61 -0.37 16.81
C ALA A 20 -27.09 -0.21 15.36
N ALA A 21 -27.40 1.02 14.94
CA ALA A 21 -27.83 1.30 13.56
C ALA A 21 -26.66 1.16 12.55
N VAL A 22 -25.43 1.52 12.95
CA VAL A 22 -24.23 1.33 12.12
C VAL A 22 -23.88 -0.15 11.98
N ALA A 23 -24.01 -0.94 13.05
CA ALA A 23 -23.79 -2.39 13.03
C ALA A 23 -24.80 -3.14 12.13
N SER A 24 -26.06 -2.69 12.08
CA SER A 24 -27.12 -3.30 11.26
C SER A 24 -27.03 -2.91 9.77
N ALA A 25 -26.60 -1.69 9.46
CA ALA A 25 -26.36 -1.23 8.09
C ALA A 25 -25.13 -1.90 7.44
N LEU A 26 -24.09 -2.19 8.23
CA LEU A 26 -22.95 -3.01 7.81
C LEU A 26 -23.38 -4.43 7.42
N ALA A 27 -24.34 -5.04 8.14
CA ALA A 27 -24.83 -6.39 7.84
C ALA A 27 -25.60 -6.50 6.50
N HIS A 28 -26.30 -5.45 6.07
CA HIS A 28 -27.07 -5.46 4.81
C HIS A 28 -26.23 -5.03 3.59
N ALA A 29 -25.15 -4.27 3.78
CA ALA A 29 -24.22 -3.89 2.70
C ALA A 29 -23.16 -4.97 2.40
N LEU A 30 -23.05 -6.00 3.25
CA LEU A 30 -22.13 -7.12 3.07
C LEU A 30 -22.55 -8.12 1.97
N ALA A 31 -23.75 -7.99 1.40
CA ALA A 31 -24.25 -8.89 0.35
C ALA A 31 -23.56 -8.73 -1.03
N ALA A 32 -22.72 -7.71 -1.21
CA ALA A 32 -22.01 -7.46 -2.47
C ALA A 32 -20.47 -7.38 -2.33
N LEU A 33 -19.92 -7.72 -1.16
CA LEU A 33 -18.47 -7.80 -0.97
C LEU A 33 -18.05 -9.27 -0.95
N LEU A 34 -17.20 -9.65 -1.91
CA LEU A 34 -16.56 -10.95 -1.94
C LEU A 34 -15.62 -11.05 -0.72
N ILE A 35 -16.13 -11.52 0.42
CA ILE A 35 -15.34 -11.80 1.62
C ILE A 35 -14.73 -13.18 1.46
N LEU A 36 -13.45 -13.22 1.14
CA LEU A 36 -12.64 -14.42 1.28
C LEU A 36 -12.26 -14.57 2.76
N VAL A 37 -12.76 -15.62 3.40
CA VAL A 37 -12.25 -16.08 4.70
C VAL A 37 -11.09 -17.04 4.42
N VAL A 38 -9.86 -16.60 4.69
CA VAL A 38 -8.67 -17.48 4.66
C VAL A 38 -8.46 -18.04 6.06
N THR A 39 -8.74 -19.32 6.26
CA THR A 39 -8.36 -20.03 7.50
C THR A 39 -6.94 -20.56 7.34
N ALA A 40 -5.97 -19.95 8.02
CA ALA A 40 -4.63 -20.50 8.17
C ALA A 40 -4.65 -21.59 9.25
N GLY A 41 -4.34 -22.84 8.87
CA GLY A 41 -4.22 -23.96 9.80
C GLY A 41 -2.87 -23.95 10.51
N ALA A 42 -2.89 -24.08 11.85
CA ALA A 42 -1.70 -24.32 12.66
C ALA A 42 -1.97 -25.45 13.68
N GLY A 43 -1.19 -26.53 13.59
CA GLY A 43 -0.94 -27.51 14.66
C GLY A 43 -1.88 -28.72 14.76
N PRO A 44 -1.37 -29.92 15.12
CA PRO A 44 -2.18 -31.14 15.27
C PRO A 44 -2.93 -31.14 16.61
N PRO A 45 -4.13 -31.74 16.72
CA PRO A 45 -4.85 -31.78 17.98
C PRO A 45 -4.36 -32.93 18.87
N ALA A 46 -4.12 -32.64 20.15
CA ALA A 46 -3.99 -33.64 21.20
C ALA A 46 -5.36 -34.31 21.49
N PRO A 47 -5.39 -35.58 21.92
CA PRO A 47 -6.65 -36.31 22.09
C PRO A 47 -7.33 -35.91 23.40
N LEU A 48 -8.56 -35.41 23.31
CA LEU A 48 -9.44 -35.16 24.47
C LEU A 48 -10.44 -36.30 24.62
N THR A 49 -10.35 -36.96 25.77
CA THR A 49 -11.30 -37.95 26.31
C THR A 49 -12.68 -37.33 26.56
N ALA A 50 -13.72 -38.01 26.10
CA ALA A 50 -15.12 -37.66 26.32
C ALA A 50 -15.60 -37.96 27.74
N PRO A 51 -16.58 -37.19 28.25
CA PRO A 51 -17.70 -37.84 28.94
C PRO A 51 -19.08 -37.27 28.56
N GLY A 52 -20.06 -38.19 28.50
CA GLY A 52 -21.43 -37.95 29.00
C GLY A 52 -22.43 -37.27 28.07
N GLN A 53 -23.28 -38.09 27.43
CA GLN A 53 -24.52 -37.67 26.77
C GLN A 53 -25.57 -37.16 27.77
N GLY A 54 -26.26 -36.07 27.40
CA GLY A 54 -27.55 -35.66 27.94
C GLY A 54 -28.37 -34.97 26.83
N PRO A 55 -29.67 -35.29 26.63
CA PRO A 55 -30.43 -34.83 25.48
C PRO A 55 -31.15 -33.50 25.75
N GLY A 56 -31.04 -32.57 24.83
CA GLY A 56 -31.78 -31.30 24.84
C GLY A 56 -31.75 -30.67 23.45
N GLN A 57 -32.79 -30.96 22.66
CA GLN A 57 -33.00 -30.39 21.34
C GLN A 57 -33.23 -28.87 21.42
N GLY A 58 -32.46 -28.12 20.63
CA GLY A 58 -32.81 -26.81 20.10
C GLY A 58 -32.34 -26.77 18.64
N PRO A 59 -33.11 -26.20 17.70
CA PRO A 59 -32.75 -26.27 16.29
C PRO A 59 -31.46 -25.48 16.06
N GLY A 60 -30.43 -26.18 15.59
CA GLY A 60 -29.16 -25.57 15.23
C GLY A 60 -29.36 -24.55 14.13
N GLN A 61 -29.07 -23.29 14.42
CA GLN A 61 -28.66 -22.34 13.40
C GLN A 61 -27.28 -22.77 12.88
N GLN A 62 -27.26 -23.76 11.99
CA GLN A 62 -26.15 -23.89 11.05
C GLN A 62 -26.31 -22.73 10.06
N GLY A 63 -25.56 -21.65 10.30
CA GLY A 63 -25.40 -20.59 9.31
C GLY A 63 -24.81 -21.22 8.06
N LEU A 64 -25.65 -21.40 7.04
CA LEU A 64 -25.25 -21.94 5.75
C LEU A 64 -24.40 -20.88 5.04
N HIS A 65 -23.09 -20.91 5.24
CA HIS A 65 -22.18 -20.24 4.31
C HIS A 65 -22.32 -20.95 2.97
N HIS A 66 -23.13 -20.40 2.07
CA HIS A 66 -23.25 -20.92 0.72
C HIS A 66 -21.96 -20.57 -0.04
N ILE A 67 -20.94 -21.44 0.05
CA ILE A 67 -19.73 -21.34 -0.77
C ILE A 67 -20.16 -21.50 -2.23
N LEU A 68 -20.12 -20.40 -2.99
CA LEU A 68 -20.53 -20.38 -4.41
C LEU A 68 -19.49 -21.06 -5.31
N ALA A 69 -18.23 -20.84 -5.00
CA ALA A 69 -17.07 -21.44 -5.65
C ALA A 69 -15.89 -21.36 -4.69
N GLN A 70 -14.92 -22.27 -4.83
CA GLN A 70 -13.69 -22.27 -4.05
C GLN A 70 -12.52 -22.63 -4.95
N PHE A 71 -11.38 -21.98 -4.72
CA PHE A 71 -10.09 -22.40 -5.25
C PHE A 71 -9.03 -22.08 -4.20
N PRO A 72 -8.09 -23.01 -3.93
CA PRO A 72 -8.02 -24.39 -4.41
C PRO A 72 -9.15 -25.26 -3.83
N ASP A 73 -9.55 -26.31 -4.55
CA ASP A 73 -10.53 -27.28 -4.05
C ASP A 73 -9.99 -28.04 -2.82
N ASN A 74 -10.88 -28.39 -1.89
CA ASN A 74 -10.55 -29.00 -0.58
C ASN A 74 -9.73 -30.32 -0.65
N ASN A 75 -9.62 -30.93 -1.82
CA ASN A 75 -8.91 -32.20 -2.04
C ASN A 75 -7.49 -32.03 -2.61
N ALA A 76 -7.02 -30.81 -2.86
CA ALA A 76 -5.70 -30.57 -3.45
C ALA A 76 -4.67 -30.11 -2.41
N THR A 77 -3.47 -30.69 -2.44
CA THR A 77 -2.27 -30.07 -1.87
C THR A 77 -1.97 -28.81 -2.68
N ALA A 78 -2.54 -27.70 -2.26
CA ALA A 78 -2.44 -26.45 -2.99
C ALA A 78 -1.17 -25.68 -2.62
N PRO A 79 -0.55 -25.00 -3.59
CA PRO A 79 0.55 -24.10 -3.29
C PRO A 79 0.06 -22.93 -2.44
N ARG A 80 0.96 -22.33 -1.66
CA ARG A 80 0.68 -21.11 -0.91
C ARG A 80 0.39 -19.97 -1.88
N LEU A 81 -0.84 -19.46 -1.87
CA LEU A 81 -1.26 -18.33 -2.70
C LEU A 81 -0.66 -17.03 -2.15
N THR A 82 -0.35 -16.07 -3.02
CA THR A 82 0.24 -14.77 -2.63
C THR A 82 -0.58 -13.60 -3.12
N HIS A 83 -0.90 -13.54 -4.42
CA HIS A 83 -1.61 -12.41 -5.03
C HIS A 83 -2.78 -12.88 -5.89
N MET A 84 -3.74 -11.98 -6.08
CA MET A 84 -4.89 -12.19 -6.96
C MET A 84 -5.21 -10.90 -7.71
N VAL A 85 -5.50 -11.03 -9.00
CA VAL A 85 -6.00 -9.94 -9.82
C VAL A 85 -7.26 -10.39 -10.58
N LEU A 86 -8.28 -9.52 -10.58
CA LEU A 86 -9.52 -9.72 -11.31
C LEU A 86 -9.49 -8.89 -12.60
N ASP A 87 -9.62 -9.55 -13.73
CA ASP A 87 -9.89 -8.88 -15.00
C ASP A 87 -11.37 -8.53 -15.09
N ARG A 88 -11.70 -7.28 -14.76
CA ARG A 88 -13.09 -6.78 -14.77
C ARG A 88 -13.75 -6.87 -16.14
N ALA A 89 -12.98 -6.88 -17.24
CA ALA A 89 -13.54 -6.94 -18.59
C ALA A 89 -14.07 -8.33 -18.94
N THR A 90 -13.44 -9.39 -18.43
CA THR A 90 -13.81 -10.78 -18.77
C THR A 90 -14.34 -11.59 -17.60
N GLY A 91 -14.21 -11.09 -16.37
CA GLY A 91 -14.51 -11.82 -15.15
C GLY A 91 -13.49 -12.92 -14.80
N ARG A 92 -12.39 -13.03 -15.56
CA ARG A 92 -11.31 -13.98 -15.29
C ARG A 92 -10.47 -13.52 -14.11
N ILE A 93 -9.95 -14.49 -13.37
CA ILE A 93 -9.12 -14.26 -12.19
C ILE A 93 -7.75 -14.86 -12.46
N VAL A 94 -6.69 -14.13 -12.12
CA VAL A 94 -5.33 -14.67 -12.13
C VAL A 94 -4.82 -14.68 -10.70
N VAL A 95 -4.25 -15.81 -10.28
CA VAL A 95 -3.77 -16.06 -8.92
C VAL A 95 -2.30 -16.42 -8.97
N GLY A 96 -1.47 -15.63 -8.29
CA GLY A 96 -0.06 -15.92 -8.05
C GLY A 96 0.09 -16.81 -6.81
N ALA A 97 0.99 -17.78 -6.90
CA ALA A 97 1.32 -18.68 -5.81
C ALA A 97 2.81 -18.98 -5.80
N VAL A 98 3.29 -19.64 -4.73
CA VAL A 98 4.64 -20.19 -4.72
C VAL A 98 4.75 -21.24 -5.83
N ASN A 99 5.74 -21.07 -6.71
CA ASN A 99 6.07 -21.93 -7.84
C ASN A 99 5.02 -22.05 -8.94
N ARG A 100 3.88 -21.34 -8.86
CA ARG A 100 2.78 -21.46 -9.82
C ARG A 100 2.05 -20.16 -10.08
N LEU A 101 1.51 -20.03 -11.29
CA LEU A 101 0.55 -18.99 -11.68
C LEU A 101 -0.70 -19.69 -12.25
N PHE A 102 -1.88 -19.29 -11.77
CA PHE A 102 -3.15 -19.85 -12.17
C PHE A 102 -4.01 -18.81 -12.88
N GLN A 103 -4.69 -19.22 -13.94
CA GLN A 103 -5.76 -18.46 -14.56
C GLN A 103 -7.06 -19.22 -14.37
N LEU A 104 -8.07 -18.55 -13.82
CA LEU A 104 -9.36 -19.09 -13.45
C LEU A 104 -10.48 -18.36 -14.21
N ASP A 105 -11.60 -19.03 -14.39
CA ASP A 105 -12.85 -18.39 -14.81
C ASP A 105 -13.58 -17.72 -13.64
N ALA A 106 -14.73 -17.09 -13.92
CA ALA A 106 -15.54 -16.42 -12.92
C ALA A 106 -16.13 -17.36 -11.84
N ASN A 107 -16.13 -18.68 -12.08
CA ASN A 107 -16.57 -19.71 -11.13
C ASN A 107 -15.38 -20.40 -10.45
N LEU A 108 -14.19 -19.78 -10.47
CA LEU A 108 -12.94 -20.28 -9.92
C LEU A 108 -12.46 -21.61 -10.52
N ARG A 109 -12.92 -21.99 -11.71
CA ARG A 109 -12.42 -23.18 -12.43
C ARG A 109 -11.14 -22.84 -13.16
N THR A 110 -10.15 -23.71 -13.05
CA THR A 110 -8.84 -23.54 -13.69
C THR A 110 -8.93 -23.58 -15.21
N LEU A 111 -8.55 -22.48 -15.86
CA LEU A 111 -8.39 -22.36 -17.31
C LEU A 111 -6.96 -22.67 -17.76
N GLY A 112 -5.96 -22.33 -16.93
CA GLY A 112 -4.56 -22.54 -17.25
C GLY A 112 -3.66 -22.48 -16.02
N VAL A 113 -2.54 -23.19 -16.07
CA VAL A 113 -1.52 -23.23 -15.01
C VAL A 113 -0.14 -23.10 -15.62
N VAL A 114 0.69 -22.24 -15.05
CA VAL A 114 2.11 -22.09 -15.38
C VAL A 114 2.94 -22.50 -14.18
N VAL A 115 3.99 -23.29 -14.40
CA VAL A 115 4.98 -23.64 -13.39
C VAL A 115 6.09 -22.58 -13.44
N THR A 116 6.22 -21.80 -12.36
CA THR A 116 7.21 -20.72 -12.26
C THR A 116 8.45 -21.14 -11.46
N GLY A 117 8.40 -22.28 -10.76
CA GLY A 117 9.50 -22.86 -10.00
C GLY A 117 9.17 -24.24 -9.40
N PRO A 118 10.01 -24.76 -8.49
CA PRO A 118 11.30 -24.19 -8.11
C PRO A 118 12.31 -24.29 -9.27
N LYS A 119 13.35 -23.46 -9.26
CA LYS A 119 14.45 -23.51 -10.25
C LYS A 119 15.80 -23.45 -9.53
N ALA A 120 16.85 -23.93 -10.19
CA ALA A 120 18.21 -23.73 -9.69
C ALA A 120 18.56 -22.24 -9.78
N ASP A 121 18.83 -21.62 -8.63
CA ASP A 121 19.12 -20.19 -8.53
C ASP A 121 20.16 -19.93 -7.43
N SER A 122 20.74 -18.74 -7.42
CA SER A 122 21.64 -18.28 -6.38
C SER A 122 21.56 -16.76 -6.24
N PRO A 123 21.54 -16.22 -5.00
CA PRO A 123 21.62 -14.77 -4.77
C PRO A 123 22.89 -14.12 -5.32
N LEU A 124 23.92 -14.91 -5.65
CA LEU A 124 25.16 -14.44 -6.26
C LEU A 124 25.06 -14.27 -7.79
N CYS A 125 23.96 -14.71 -8.41
CA CYS A 125 23.77 -14.58 -9.84
C CYS A 125 23.10 -13.27 -10.23
N HIS A 126 23.45 -12.77 -11.42
CA HIS A 126 22.75 -11.64 -12.02
C HIS A 126 21.31 -12.01 -12.41
N ALA A 127 20.44 -11.01 -12.54
CA ALA A 127 19.04 -11.16 -12.95
C ALA A 127 18.85 -11.88 -14.30
N SER A 128 19.87 -11.89 -15.16
CA SER A 128 19.86 -12.59 -16.45
C SER A 128 20.10 -14.10 -16.35
N GLY A 129 20.57 -14.60 -15.20
CA GLY A 129 20.78 -16.03 -14.97
C GLY A 129 22.13 -16.41 -14.35
N CYS A 130 22.26 -17.69 -14.02
CA CYS A 130 23.43 -18.31 -13.40
C CYS A 130 24.21 -19.17 -14.43
N GLU A 131 24.84 -18.56 -15.43
CA GLU A 131 25.58 -19.32 -16.45
C GLU A 131 26.98 -19.77 -15.98
N SER A 132 27.55 -19.09 -14.99
CA SER A 132 28.89 -19.41 -14.48
C SER A 132 28.87 -20.72 -13.68
N PRO A 133 29.72 -21.70 -14.01
CA PRO A 133 29.84 -22.96 -13.26
C PRO A 133 30.45 -22.76 -11.86
N ASP A 134 31.10 -21.62 -11.61
CA ASP A 134 31.75 -21.32 -10.33
C ASP A 134 30.76 -20.86 -9.25
N ILE A 135 29.53 -20.50 -9.64
CA ILE A 135 28.50 -20.04 -8.72
C ILE A 135 27.62 -21.24 -8.33
N PRO A 136 27.67 -21.69 -7.05
CA PRO A 136 26.81 -22.78 -6.62
C PRO A 136 25.34 -22.32 -6.66
N THR A 137 24.50 -23.14 -7.28
CA THR A 137 23.04 -22.94 -7.33
C THR A 137 22.34 -23.99 -6.50
N ALA A 138 21.18 -23.62 -5.96
CA ALA A 138 20.30 -24.50 -5.21
C ALA A 138 18.89 -24.44 -5.77
N LEU A 139 18.15 -25.52 -5.64
CA LEU A 139 16.73 -25.54 -6.00
C LEU A 139 15.96 -24.62 -5.06
N THR A 140 15.50 -23.48 -5.57
CA THR A 140 14.87 -22.40 -4.79
C THR A 140 13.45 -22.15 -5.28
N ASP A 141 12.55 -21.94 -4.33
CA ASP A 141 11.15 -21.63 -4.59
C ASP A 141 10.98 -20.23 -5.18
N ASN A 142 10.06 -20.13 -6.14
CA ASN A 142 9.67 -18.87 -6.75
C ASN A 142 8.42 -18.31 -6.07
N VAL A 143 8.59 -17.35 -5.17
CA VAL A 143 7.49 -16.66 -4.51
C VAL A 143 7.03 -15.52 -5.40
N ASN A 144 5.76 -15.53 -5.83
CA ASN A 144 5.21 -14.42 -6.59
C ASN A 144 5.12 -13.15 -5.73
N LYS A 145 5.82 -12.08 -6.15
CA LYS A 145 5.95 -10.78 -5.45
C LYS A 145 5.13 -9.65 -6.09
N ILE A 146 4.91 -9.71 -7.40
CA ILE A 146 4.11 -8.74 -8.15
C ILE A 146 3.17 -9.51 -9.07
N LEU A 147 1.90 -9.11 -9.11
CA LEU A 147 0.90 -9.58 -10.08
C LEU A 147 -0.01 -8.40 -10.44
N VAL A 148 0.26 -7.75 -11.56
CA VAL A 148 -0.46 -6.54 -11.97
C VAL A 148 -0.98 -6.71 -13.39
N LEU A 149 -2.26 -6.36 -13.58
CA LEU A 149 -2.93 -6.36 -14.88
C LEU A 149 -2.84 -4.96 -15.50
N ASP A 150 -2.29 -4.86 -16.70
CA ASP A 150 -2.43 -3.67 -17.53
C ASP A 150 -3.72 -3.78 -18.37
N PRO A 151 -4.75 -2.96 -18.08
CA PRO A 151 -6.00 -3.02 -18.81
C PRO A 151 -5.87 -2.56 -20.26
N GLU A 152 -4.91 -1.69 -20.58
CA GLU A 152 -4.76 -1.09 -21.91
C GLU A 152 -4.03 -2.05 -22.86
N SER A 153 -2.86 -2.56 -22.46
CA SER A 153 -2.08 -3.48 -23.30
C SER A 153 -2.54 -4.93 -23.21
N ARG A 154 -3.42 -5.27 -22.25
CA ARG A 154 -3.92 -6.63 -22.00
C ARG A 154 -2.80 -7.63 -21.70
N PHE A 155 -1.79 -7.19 -20.96
CA PHE A 155 -0.73 -8.01 -20.40
C PHE A 155 -0.76 -8.01 -18.86
N LEU A 156 -0.26 -9.09 -18.28
CA LEU A 156 0.03 -9.24 -16.86
C LEU A 156 1.53 -9.06 -16.66
N ILE A 157 1.92 -8.25 -15.69
CA ILE A 157 3.30 -8.17 -15.21
C ILE A 157 3.38 -9.03 -13.95
N VAL A 158 4.23 -10.05 -14.00
CA VAL A 158 4.39 -11.05 -12.94
C VAL A 158 5.85 -11.09 -12.53
N CYS A 159 6.16 -10.78 -11.27
CA CYS A 159 7.53 -10.84 -10.76
C CYS A 159 7.64 -11.88 -9.65
N GLY A 160 8.74 -12.64 -9.69
CA GLY A 160 9.07 -13.68 -8.73
C GLY A 160 10.12 -13.24 -7.73
N SER A 161 10.50 -14.12 -6.80
CA SER A 161 11.68 -13.94 -5.94
C SER A 161 12.97 -14.40 -6.63
N LEU A 162 12.87 -15.32 -7.60
CA LEU A 162 14.02 -15.83 -8.34
C LEU A 162 14.68 -14.76 -9.21
N SER A 163 15.94 -15.02 -9.60
CA SER A 163 16.71 -14.21 -10.55
C SER A 163 16.72 -12.73 -10.13
N GLN A 164 17.07 -12.47 -8.87
CA GLN A 164 17.13 -11.13 -8.27
C GLN A 164 15.80 -10.36 -8.24
N GLY A 165 14.66 -11.06 -8.30
CA GLY A 165 13.36 -10.42 -8.33
C GLY A 165 12.93 -9.98 -9.73
N SER A 166 13.27 -10.77 -10.75
CA SER A 166 12.95 -10.48 -12.15
C SER A 166 11.47 -10.66 -12.48
N CYS A 167 11.05 -10.05 -13.60
CA CYS A 167 9.67 -10.02 -14.05
C CYS A 167 9.48 -10.68 -15.41
N GLU A 168 8.27 -11.15 -15.63
CA GLU A 168 7.79 -11.74 -16.88
C GLU A 168 6.47 -11.08 -17.27
N LYS A 169 6.23 -10.93 -18.58
CA LYS A 169 4.94 -10.50 -19.11
C LYS A 169 4.17 -11.65 -19.72
N TYR A 170 2.92 -11.81 -19.29
CA TYR A 170 2.00 -12.83 -19.75
C TYR A 170 0.81 -12.21 -20.48
N SER A 171 0.33 -12.84 -21.54
CA SER A 171 -0.93 -12.43 -22.16
C SER A 171 -2.11 -12.73 -21.23
N VAL A 172 -2.99 -11.75 -21.02
CA VAL A 172 -4.20 -11.94 -20.20
C VAL A 172 -5.16 -12.96 -20.84
N ASN A 173 -5.13 -13.10 -22.17
CA ASN A 173 -6.04 -14.01 -22.87
C ASN A 173 -5.70 -15.47 -22.61
N ASN A 174 -4.42 -15.79 -22.49
CA ASN A 174 -3.94 -17.12 -22.15
C ASN A 174 -2.54 -17.01 -21.51
N ILE A 175 -2.46 -17.31 -20.21
CA ILE A 175 -1.19 -17.26 -19.47
C ILE A 175 -0.23 -18.39 -19.85
N THR A 176 -0.66 -19.44 -20.57
CA THR A 176 0.21 -20.54 -20.97
C THR A 176 1.04 -20.21 -22.21
N HIS A 177 0.78 -19.08 -22.88
CA HIS A 177 1.64 -18.61 -23.97
C HIS A 177 3.02 -18.22 -23.42
N LYS A 178 4.05 -18.34 -24.26
CA LYS A 178 5.43 -18.02 -23.88
C LYS A 178 5.49 -16.58 -23.36
N PRO A 179 5.91 -16.34 -22.10
CA PRO A 179 6.05 -15.00 -21.58
C PRO A 179 7.30 -14.31 -22.14
N GLU A 180 7.29 -12.98 -22.10
CA GLU A 180 8.48 -12.16 -22.31
C GLU A 180 9.21 -11.97 -20.98
N PHE A 181 10.49 -12.33 -20.91
CA PHE A 181 11.30 -12.25 -19.70
C PHE A 181 12.11 -10.96 -19.64
N PHE A 182 12.07 -10.26 -18.50
CA PHE A 182 12.82 -9.04 -18.24
C PHE A 182 13.90 -9.31 -17.19
N ALA A 183 15.15 -9.41 -17.65
CA ALA A 183 16.33 -9.59 -16.81
C ALA A 183 16.69 -8.29 -16.07
N ARG A 184 15.88 -7.92 -15.08
CA ARG A 184 16.00 -6.72 -14.25
C ARG A 184 15.64 -7.06 -12.81
N ALA A 185 16.46 -6.64 -11.87
CA ALA A 185 16.12 -6.72 -10.46
C ALA A 185 15.05 -5.68 -10.12
N ILE A 186 13.82 -6.13 -9.82
CA ILE A 186 12.66 -5.27 -9.58
C ILE A 186 12.07 -5.55 -8.20
N ALA A 187 11.69 -6.80 -7.94
CA ALA A 187 11.07 -7.23 -6.69
C ALA A 187 12.09 -7.66 -5.62
N ALA A 188 11.64 -7.85 -4.38
CA ALA A 188 12.43 -8.50 -3.34
C ALA A 188 12.73 -9.96 -3.72
N ASN A 189 13.99 -10.39 -3.55
CA ASN A 189 14.47 -11.72 -3.96
C ASN A 189 14.40 -12.76 -2.84
N ASP A 190 13.63 -12.50 -1.78
CA ASP A 190 13.38 -13.42 -0.69
C ASP A 190 11.87 -13.64 -0.51
N GLU A 191 11.52 -14.50 0.44
CA GLU A 191 10.12 -14.80 0.75
C GLU A 191 9.43 -13.66 1.51
N HIS A 192 10.10 -13.08 2.51
CA HIS A 192 9.47 -12.28 3.56
C HIS A 192 9.49 -10.76 3.30
N SER A 193 10.45 -10.26 2.53
CA SER A 193 10.58 -8.82 2.27
C SER A 193 9.53 -8.38 1.26
N SER A 194 8.85 -7.27 1.54
CA SER A 194 7.67 -6.88 0.77
C SER A 194 8.03 -6.31 -0.61
N THR A 195 7.07 -6.40 -1.52
CA THR A 195 7.08 -5.65 -2.77
C THR A 195 5.63 -5.31 -3.10
N TYR A 196 5.36 -4.04 -3.39
CA TYR A 196 4.04 -3.63 -3.84
C TYR A 196 4.18 -2.87 -5.16
N ALA A 197 3.33 -3.19 -6.13
CA ALA A 197 3.34 -2.50 -7.41
C ALA A 197 1.92 -2.23 -7.92
N PHE A 198 1.77 -1.10 -8.59
CA PHE A 198 0.52 -0.70 -9.24
C PHE A 198 0.82 0.13 -10.49
N ILE A 199 -0.11 0.10 -11.45
CA ILE A 199 -0.02 0.93 -12.65
C ILE A 199 -0.71 2.26 -12.38
N GLY A 200 -0.04 3.35 -12.72
CA GLY A 200 -0.58 4.70 -12.58
C GLY A 200 -0.03 5.65 -13.65
N PRO A 201 -0.65 6.84 -13.78
CA PRO A 201 -0.25 7.82 -14.80
C PRO A 201 1.08 8.49 -14.45
N GLU A 202 1.87 8.84 -15.46
CA GLU A 202 2.96 9.81 -15.42
C GLU A 202 2.64 11.02 -16.33
N ARG A 203 3.13 12.20 -15.96
CA ARG A 203 2.82 13.46 -16.67
C ARG A 203 4.02 14.39 -16.84
N TYR A 204 5.25 13.90 -16.71
CA TYR A 204 6.48 14.69 -16.91
C TYR A 204 7.12 14.54 -18.30
N ASN A 205 6.63 13.61 -19.14
CA ASN A 205 7.13 13.41 -20.50
C ASN A 205 6.35 14.28 -21.49
N ASN A 206 7.02 15.29 -22.07
CA ASN A 206 6.40 16.32 -22.92
C ASN A 206 6.10 15.86 -24.36
N TRP A 207 6.54 14.66 -24.77
CA TRP A 207 6.55 14.25 -26.18
C TRP A 207 5.30 13.52 -26.69
N GLY A 208 4.26 13.37 -25.88
CA GLY A 208 2.94 12.94 -26.40
C GLY A 208 2.15 12.08 -25.43
N GLY A 209 1.19 12.72 -24.75
CA GLY A 209 0.13 12.06 -23.98
C GLY A 209 0.52 11.67 -22.55
N SER A 210 -0.48 11.59 -21.68
CA SER A 210 -0.36 10.91 -20.39
C SER A 210 -0.06 9.43 -20.67
N SER A 211 1.09 8.95 -20.24
CA SER A 211 1.48 7.54 -20.27
C SER A 211 1.27 6.92 -18.89
N ASN A 212 1.13 5.60 -18.84
CA ASN A 212 1.11 4.84 -17.60
C ASN A 212 2.48 4.22 -17.34
N VAL A 213 2.86 4.15 -16.07
CA VAL A 213 4.07 3.51 -15.55
C VAL A 213 3.72 2.52 -14.45
N LEU A 214 4.61 1.57 -14.22
CA LEU A 214 4.58 0.69 -13.06
C LEU A 214 5.30 1.39 -11.91
N TYR A 215 4.55 1.81 -10.89
CA TYR A 215 5.12 2.22 -9.62
C TYR A 215 5.45 0.97 -8.80
N VAL A 216 6.67 0.86 -8.31
CA VAL A 216 7.16 -0.30 -7.53
C VAL A 216 7.81 0.19 -6.25
N GLY A 217 7.32 -0.30 -5.11
CA GLY A 217 7.98 -0.19 -3.81
C GLY A 217 8.56 -1.54 -3.41
N THR A 218 9.85 -1.60 -3.08
CA THR A 218 10.56 -2.84 -2.78
C THR A 218 11.36 -2.70 -1.50
N THR A 219 11.12 -3.60 -0.54
CA THR A 219 11.95 -3.68 0.66
C THR A 219 13.37 -4.09 0.30
N PHE A 220 14.36 -3.43 0.89
CA PHE A 220 15.76 -3.80 0.72
C PHE A 220 16.02 -5.21 1.30
N THR A 221 16.74 -6.03 0.56
CA THR A 221 17.14 -7.37 0.98
C THR A 221 18.66 -7.45 0.96
N ASN A 222 19.28 -7.84 2.07
CA ASN A 222 20.72 -8.06 2.11
C ASN A 222 21.09 -9.48 1.65
N ASN A 223 20.64 -9.83 0.45
CA ASN A 223 20.74 -11.17 -0.12
C ASN A 223 21.35 -11.10 -1.54
N GLY A 224 22.66 -10.86 -1.61
CA GLY A 224 23.42 -10.70 -2.86
C GLY A 224 23.78 -9.25 -3.17
N GLU A 225 24.87 -9.05 -3.93
CA GLU A 225 25.42 -7.71 -4.23
C GLU A 225 24.52 -6.88 -5.18
N TYR A 226 23.81 -7.54 -6.10
CA TYR A 226 22.87 -6.89 -7.04
C TYR A 226 21.69 -6.20 -6.37
N ARG A 227 21.48 -6.42 -5.07
CA ARG A 227 20.41 -5.79 -4.30
C ARG A 227 20.64 -4.31 -4.08
N HIS A 228 21.87 -3.84 -4.23
CA HIS A 228 22.20 -2.43 -4.15
C HIS A 228 21.62 -1.60 -5.30
N ASP A 229 21.32 -2.22 -6.43
CA ASP A 229 20.75 -1.57 -7.61
C ASP A 229 19.21 -1.51 -7.59
N VAL A 230 18.58 -2.13 -6.59
CA VAL A 230 17.12 -2.15 -6.43
C VAL A 230 16.69 -0.98 -5.56
N PRO A 231 16.05 0.07 -6.12
CA PRO A 231 15.62 1.22 -5.34
C PRO A 231 14.44 0.87 -4.42
N ALA A 232 14.27 1.68 -3.37
CA ALA A 232 13.17 1.54 -2.43
C ALA A 232 11.83 1.84 -3.12
N ILE A 233 11.77 2.89 -3.94
CA ILE A 233 10.62 3.17 -4.81
C ILE A 233 11.12 3.49 -6.22
N SER A 234 10.41 3.05 -7.26
CA SER A 234 10.72 3.43 -8.65
C SER A 234 9.49 3.53 -9.53
N SER A 235 9.58 4.36 -10.58
CA SER A 235 8.65 4.37 -11.70
C SER A 235 9.31 3.68 -12.89
N ARG A 236 8.64 2.70 -13.49
CA ARG A 236 9.18 1.88 -14.59
C ARG A 236 8.24 1.87 -15.79
N ARG A 237 8.78 1.94 -17.00
CA ARG A 237 7.95 1.96 -18.22
C ARG A 237 7.29 0.61 -18.40
N LEU A 238 6.02 0.61 -18.80
CA LEU A 238 5.28 -0.64 -18.95
C LEU A 238 5.83 -1.54 -20.05
N HIS A 239 6.45 -1.02 -21.11
CA HIS A 239 6.90 -1.84 -22.23
C HIS A 239 8.17 -2.66 -21.93
N ASN A 240 9.18 -2.08 -21.28
CA ASN A 240 10.48 -2.72 -21.03
C ASN A 240 10.87 -2.87 -19.54
N LEU A 241 10.08 -2.30 -18.62
CA LEU A 241 10.34 -2.26 -17.17
C LEU A 241 11.66 -1.59 -16.75
N ASP A 242 12.29 -0.83 -17.66
CA ASP A 242 13.37 0.09 -17.32
C ASP A 242 12.80 1.32 -16.59
N PHE A 243 13.66 2.08 -15.93
CA PHE A 243 13.25 3.33 -15.28
C PHE A 243 12.55 4.27 -16.28
N ALA A 244 11.49 4.91 -15.82
CA ALA A 244 10.68 5.81 -16.64
C ALA A 244 11.52 6.98 -17.17
N GLU A 245 12.28 7.62 -16.27
CA GLU A 245 13.32 8.58 -16.57
C GLU A 245 14.67 8.09 -15.99
N LEU A 246 15.71 8.11 -16.83
CA LEU A 246 17.09 7.82 -16.45
C LEU A 246 18.02 8.70 -17.31
N SER A 247 18.25 9.92 -16.85
CA SER A 247 19.22 10.84 -17.42
C SER A 247 20.24 11.26 -16.38
N PHE A 248 21.27 12.00 -16.80
CA PHE A 248 22.33 12.46 -15.91
C PHE A 248 21.82 13.27 -14.70
N SER A 249 20.69 13.98 -14.86
CA SER A 249 20.14 14.87 -13.84
C SER A 249 18.83 14.39 -13.23
N LYS A 250 18.18 13.37 -13.80
CA LYS A 250 16.88 12.88 -13.32
C LYS A 250 16.84 11.37 -13.31
N GLN A 251 16.37 10.82 -12.20
CA GLN A 251 16.16 9.39 -12.04
C GLN A 251 14.80 9.12 -11.42
N SER A 252 13.99 8.30 -12.08
CA SER A 252 12.68 7.88 -11.53
C SER A 252 12.81 6.80 -10.46
N SER A 253 13.64 7.06 -9.45
CA SER A 253 13.86 6.16 -8.33
C SER A 253 14.21 6.91 -7.05
N LEU A 254 13.74 6.37 -5.94
CA LEU A 254 14.04 6.78 -4.58
C LEU A 254 14.89 5.70 -3.90
N GLN A 255 16.02 6.06 -3.31
CA GLN A 255 16.89 5.14 -2.58
C GLN A 255 16.97 5.51 -1.10
N ILE A 256 17.11 4.50 -0.25
CA ILE A 256 17.49 4.68 1.15
C ILE A 256 19.01 4.73 1.21
N GLU A 257 19.53 5.71 1.96
CA GLU A 257 20.94 5.92 2.18
C GLU A 257 21.65 4.63 2.62
N VAL A 258 22.83 4.40 2.04
CA VAL A 258 23.59 3.15 2.21
C VAL A 258 23.86 2.85 3.68
N LYS A 259 24.07 3.89 4.50
CA LYS A 259 24.28 3.80 5.95
C LYS A 259 23.04 3.35 6.75
N TYR A 260 21.84 3.39 6.19
CA TYR A 260 20.60 3.05 6.91
C TYR A 260 19.84 1.86 6.34
N ARG A 261 19.99 1.55 5.05
CA ARG A 261 19.18 0.53 4.36
C ARG A 261 19.26 -0.89 4.94
N ASP A 262 20.31 -1.22 5.69
CA ASP A 262 20.48 -2.55 6.29
C ASP A 262 19.62 -2.75 7.56
N HIS A 263 19.27 -1.68 8.27
CA HIS A 263 18.51 -1.74 9.53
C HIS A 263 17.22 -0.92 9.53
N PHE A 264 17.07 0.02 8.60
CA PHE A 264 15.87 0.80 8.35
C PHE A 264 15.11 0.22 7.15
N LEU A 265 14.41 -0.89 7.39
CA LEU A 265 13.62 -1.57 6.38
C LEU A 265 12.21 -0.97 6.30
N VAL A 266 11.70 -0.90 5.07
CA VAL A 266 10.36 -0.37 4.75
C VAL A 266 9.50 -1.49 4.21
N ASN A 267 8.37 -1.74 4.86
CA ASN A 267 7.37 -2.72 4.44
C ASN A 267 6.25 -2.01 3.65
N TYR A 268 6.08 -2.36 2.38
CA TYR A 268 5.10 -1.79 1.45
C TYR A 268 3.81 -2.61 1.51
N VAL A 269 2.77 -2.03 2.11
CA VAL A 269 1.50 -2.72 2.36
C VAL A 269 0.49 -2.48 1.24
N TYR A 270 0.42 -1.24 0.74
CA TYR A 270 -0.54 -0.85 -0.28
C TYR A 270 -0.02 0.30 -1.15
N GLY A 271 -0.62 0.48 -2.32
CA GLY A 271 -0.27 1.57 -3.24
C GLY A 271 -1.44 1.90 -4.16
N PHE A 272 -1.59 3.18 -4.48
CA PHE A 272 -2.67 3.68 -5.31
C PHE A 272 -2.33 5.04 -5.93
N ASN A 273 -2.99 5.37 -7.02
CA ASN A 273 -3.00 6.71 -7.58
C ASN A 273 -4.28 7.44 -7.19
N ALA A 274 -4.17 8.71 -6.83
CA ALA A 274 -5.32 9.59 -6.62
C ALA A 274 -4.93 11.04 -6.93
N SER A 275 -5.85 11.79 -7.53
CA SER A 275 -5.61 13.17 -7.95
C SER A 275 -4.38 13.25 -8.87
N ASP A 276 -3.36 14.07 -8.51
CA ASP A 276 -2.09 14.21 -9.24
C ASP A 276 -0.92 13.49 -8.54
N TYR A 277 -1.20 12.45 -7.74
CA TYR A 277 -0.19 11.80 -6.90
C TYR A 277 -0.23 10.27 -7.00
N ALA A 278 0.94 9.67 -6.83
CA ALA A 278 1.12 8.26 -6.54
C ALA A 278 1.44 8.08 -5.04
N TYR A 279 0.73 7.17 -4.38
CA TYR A 279 0.82 6.94 -2.94
C TYR A 279 1.32 5.53 -2.64
N PHE A 280 2.10 5.41 -1.57
CA PHE A 280 2.48 4.15 -0.94
C PHE A 280 2.14 4.18 0.55
N VAL A 281 1.46 3.15 1.02
CA VAL A 281 1.25 2.93 2.44
C VAL A 281 2.34 2.00 2.94
N VAL A 282 3.12 2.48 3.91
CA VAL A 282 4.32 1.79 4.38
C VAL A 282 4.32 1.63 5.90
N VAL A 283 4.92 0.54 6.37
CA VAL A 283 5.25 0.31 7.78
C VAL A 283 6.77 0.30 7.91
N GLN A 284 7.30 1.15 8.78
CA GLN A 284 8.74 1.28 8.98
C GLN A 284 9.04 1.71 10.42
N LYS A 285 10.32 1.67 10.82
CA LYS A 285 10.73 2.21 12.12
C LYS A 285 10.36 3.69 12.20
N GLN A 286 9.96 4.17 13.38
CA GLN A 286 9.62 5.57 13.57
C GLN A 286 10.84 6.49 13.39
N SER A 287 12.03 5.99 13.74
CA SER A 287 13.31 6.64 13.48
C SER A 287 14.26 5.73 12.73
N HIS A 288 15.13 6.33 11.91
CA HIS A 288 16.24 5.66 11.24
C HIS A 288 17.50 5.57 12.12
N LEU A 289 17.49 6.30 13.25
CA LEU A 289 18.59 6.35 14.21
C LEU A 289 18.51 5.15 15.16
N PRO A 290 19.58 4.35 15.31
CA PRO A 290 19.61 3.22 16.23
C PRO A 290 19.30 3.60 17.69
N GLU A 291 19.71 4.80 18.13
CA GLU A 291 19.49 5.29 19.49
C GLU A 291 18.00 5.55 19.81
N GLN A 292 17.15 5.54 18.78
CA GLN A 292 15.71 5.78 18.87
C GLN A 292 14.89 4.55 18.48
N GLU A 293 15.49 3.36 18.52
CA GLU A 293 14.81 2.09 18.22
C GLU A 293 13.60 1.83 19.15
N GLU A 294 13.65 2.34 20.38
CA GLU A 294 12.57 2.25 21.37
C GLU A 294 11.27 2.95 20.94
N LEU A 295 11.31 3.83 19.94
CA LEU A 295 10.10 4.43 19.35
C LEU A 295 9.27 3.39 18.56
N GLY A 296 9.87 2.25 18.20
CA GLY A 296 9.20 1.16 17.50
C GLY A 296 8.81 1.50 16.07
N PHE A 297 7.71 0.89 15.61
CA PHE A 297 7.23 0.98 14.23
C PHE A 297 6.03 1.92 14.08
N VAL A 298 5.91 2.52 12.91
CA VAL A 298 4.83 3.44 12.56
C VAL A 298 4.36 3.20 11.14
N THR A 299 3.07 3.40 10.89
CA THR A 299 2.51 3.46 9.55
C THR A 299 2.66 4.87 8.98
N ARG A 300 3.22 4.98 7.78
CA ARG A 300 3.26 6.23 7.02
C ARG A 300 2.57 6.08 5.67
N LEU A 301 2.07 7.20 5.17
CA LEU A 301 1.63 7.37 3.81
C LEU A 301 2.66 8.23 3.10
N ALA A 302 3.36 7.64 2.14
CA ALA A 302 4.28 8.32 1.25
C ALA A 302 3.55 8.76 -0.02
N ARG A 303 3.91 9.92 -0.58
CA ARG A 303 3.42 10.38 -1.88
C ARG A 303 4.50 11.01 -2.74
N THR A 304 4.31 10.95 -4.05
CA THR A 304 5.08 11.70 -5.07
C THR A 304 4.14 12.25 -6.14
N CYS A 305 4.47 13.40 -6.74
CA CYS A 305 3.71 13.95 -7.85
C CYS A 305 3.90 13.10 -9.12
N ILE A 306 2.83 12.89 -9.88
CA ILE A 306 2.93 12.18 -11.18
C ILE A 306 3.63 13.02 -12.27
N THR A 307 3.79 14.32 -12.03
CA THR A 307 4.53 15.29 -12.88
C THR A 307 6.00 15.42 -12.49
N ASP A 308 6.48 14.61 -11.54
CA ASP A 308 7.85 14.66 -11.05
C ASP A 308 8.61 13.38 -11.42
N ALA A 309 9.55 13.53 -12.35
CA ALA A 309 10.36 12.42 -12.85
C ALA A 309 11.48 12.00 -11.89
N ASN A 310 11.84 12.86 -10.92
CA ASN A 310 13.03 12.73 -10.08
C ASN A 310 12.71 12.45 -8.60
N TYR A 311 11.42 12.34 -8.24
CA TYR A 311 10.97 12.12 -6.86
C TYR A 311 11.35 13.24 -5.87
N ASP A 312 11.66 14.45 -6.35
CA ASP A 312 11.92 15.64 -5.52
C ASP A 312 10.72 16.01 -4.62
N SER A 313 9.52 15.72 -5.12
CA SER A 313 8.23 15.92 -4.45
C SER A 313 7.88 14.83 -3.43
N TYR A 314 8.77 13.85 -3.22
CA TYR A 314 8.57 12.80 -2.22
C TYR A 314 8.37 13.38 -0.82
N THR A 315 7.32 12.93 -0.15
CA THR A 315 7.00 13.33 1.22
C THR A 315 6.17 12.26 1.91
N GLU A 316 6.28 12.20 3.23
CA GLU A 316 5.56 11.23 4.06
C GLU A 316 4.75 11.93 5.14
N VAL A 317 3.60 11.33 5.50
CA VAL A 317 2.84 11.67 6.69
C VAL A 317 2.56 10.43 7.51
N THR A 318 2.53 10.57 8.83
CA THR A 318 2.19 9.47 9.74
C THR A 318 0.68 9.27 9.80
N LEU A 319 0.22 8.04 9.58
CA LEU A 319 -1.16 7.65 9.81
C LEU A 319 -1.34 7.20 11.25
N GLN A 320 -2.30 7.78 11.96
CA GLN A 320 -2.65 7.39 13.32
C GLN A 320 -4.03 6.72 13.33
N CYS A 321 -4.11 5.54 13.93
CA CYS A 321 -5.36 4.84 14.19
C CYS A 321 -5.43 4.57 15.69
N GLN A 322 -6.32 5.26 16.39
CA GLN A 322 -6.42 5.19 17.85
C GLN A 322 -7.85 4.90 18.26
N ALA A 323 -8.02 4.02 19.25
CA ALA A 323 -9.32 3.70 19.80
C ALA A 323 -9.29 3.73 21.33
N ARG A 324 -10.40 4.12 21.96
CA ARG A 324 -10.56 3.99 23.41
C ARG A 324 -10.81 2.52 23.71
N GLY A 325 -9.96 1.94 24.54
CA GLY A 325 -10.09 0.58 25.03
C GLY A 325 -9.78 0.48 26.51
N THR A 326 -9.73 -0.74 27.01
CA THR A 326 -9.30 -1.05 28.37
C THR A 326 -8.05 -1.90 28.32
N GLU A 327 -6.98 -1.45 28.97
CA GLU A 327 -5.74 -2.20 29.17
C GLU A 327 -5.50 -2.24 30.68
N ASP A 328 -5.26 -3.44 31.22
CA ASP A 328 -5.13 -3.67 32.67
C ASP A 328 -6.31 -3.14 33.51
N GLY A 329 -7.52 -3.21 32.95
CA GLY A 329 -8.75 -2.75 33.60
C GLY A 329 -8.95 -1.23 33.64
N GLN A 330 -8.03 -0.45 33.06
CA GLN A 330 -8.12 1.02 33.00
C GLN A 330 -8.46 1.51 31.59
N PRO A 331 -9.29 2.57 31.45
CA PRO A 331 -9.53 3.20 30.15
C PRO A 331 -8.23 3.80 29.60
N LYS A 332 -7.81 3.35 28.43
CA LYS A 332 -6.60 3.83 27.75
C LYS A 332 -6.87 4.06 26.27
N LEU A 333 -6.21 5.07 25.73
CA LEU A 333 -6.18 5.29 24.28
C LEU A 333 -5.17 4.31 23.68
N LEU A 334 -5.67 3.30 22.99
CA LEU A 334 -4.88 2.26 22.34
C LEU A 334 -4.45 2.75 20.96
N ASN A 335 -3.15 2.66 20.67
CA ASN A 335 -2.58 3.01 19.39
C ASN A 335 -2.43 1.75 18.51
N TYR A 336 -3.10 1.75 17.37
CA TYR A 336 -3.00 0.70 16.36
C TYR A 336 -2.07 1.20 15.26
N ASN A 337 -0.77 0.99 15.46
CA ASN A 337 0.32 1.61 14.69
C ASN A 337 0.73 0.82 13.44
N LEU A 338 0.36 -0.46 13.31
CA LEU A 338 0.75 -1.33 12.20
C LEU A 338 -0.44 -1.58 11.27
N ILE A 339 -0.47 -0.93 10.11
CA ILE A 339 -1.45 -1.28 9.10
C ILE A 339 -1.17 -2.68 8.53
N GLN A 340 -2.22 -3.46 8.35
CA GLN A 340 -2.18 -4.83 7.84
C GLN A 340 -2.67 -4.90 6.39
N ASP A 341 -3.67 -4.08 6.05
CA ASP A 341 -4.18 -3.95 4.69
C ASP A 341 -4.87 -2.58 4.52
N ALA A 342 -4.97 -2.12 3.28
CA ALA A 342 -5.65 -0.87 2.94
C ALA A 342 -6.38 -0.94 1.60
N LYS A 343 -7.45 -0.15 1.49
CA LYS A 343 -8.17 0.03 0.22
C LYS A 343 -8.72 1.43 0.08
N VAL A 344 -8.60 1.99 -1.11
CA VAL A 344 -9.31 3.22 -1.49
C VAL A 344 -10.61 2.85 -2.17
N VAL A 345 -11.70 3.44 -1.68
CA VAL A 345 -13.07 3.22 -2.17
C VAL A 345 -13.84 4.54 -2.20
N PRO A 346 -14.85 4.70 -3.08
CA PRO A 346 -15.76 5.84 -3.00
C PRO A 346 -16.64 5.75 -1.74
N ALA A 347 -16.82 6.87 -1.03
CA ALA A 347 -17.68 6.93 0.14
C ALA A 347 -19.16 6.80 -0.25
N GLY A 348 -19.87 5.86 0.37
CA GLY A 348 -21.33 5.80 0.28
C GLY A 348 -22.00 6.96 1.02
N GLN A 349 -23.25 7.26 0.70
CA GLN A 349 -23.97 8.45 1.21
C GLN A 349 -23.91 8.62 2.74
N HIS A 350 -24.14 7.55 3.50
CA HIS A 350 -24.13 7.61 4.97
C HIS A 350 -22.74 7.91 5.53
N LEU A 351 -21.71 7.26 5.00
CA LEU A 351 -20.32 7.48 5.41
C LEU A 351 -19.91 8.91 5.08
N ALA A 352 -20.19 9.35 3.85
CA ALA A 352 -19.92 10.69 3.37
C ALA A 352 -20.52 11.76 4.30
N ASN A 353 -21.83 11.66 4.59
CA ASN A 353 -22.51 12.58 5.50
C ASN A 353 -21.89 12.62 6.90
N SER A 354 -21.50 11.46 7.45
CA SER A 354 -20.89 11.37 8.79
C SER A 354 -19.50 12.00 8.88
N MET A 355 -18.78 12.07 7.76
CA MET A 355 -17.43 12.61 7.65
C MET A 355 -17.40 14.02 7.04
N GLY A 356 -18.55 14.59 6.69
CA GLY A 356 -18.62 15.89 6.01
C GLY A 356 -18.05 15.86 4.58
N LEU A 357 -18.19 14.73 3.89
CA LEU A 357 -17.77 14.51 2.51
C LEU A 357 -18.98 14.46 1.57
N GLU A 358 -18.74 14.56 0.27
CA GLU A 358 -19.75 14.29 -0.76
C GLU A 358 -19.80 12.79 -1.07
N ALA A 359 -20.99 12.30 -1.47
CA ALA A 359 -21.12 10.91 -1.86
C ALA A 359 -20.29 10.64 -3.12
N GLY A 360 -19.46 9.60 -3.08
CA GLY A 360 -18.48 9.32 -4.13
C GLY A 360 -17.08 9.84 -3.85
N ASP A 361 -16.88 10.73 -2.87
CA ASP A 361 -15.55 11.20 -2.49
C ASP A 361 -14.67 10.01 -2.07
N PRO A 362 -13.40 9.95 -2.53
CA PRO A 362 -12.54 8.83 -2.23
C PRO A 362 -12.12 8.85 -0.76
N VAL A 363 -12.24 7.69 -0.12
CA VAL A 363 -11.76 7.43 1.24
C VAL A 363 -10.82 6.22 1.24
N MET A 364 -9.80 6.27 2.08
CA MET A 364 -8.92 5.14 2.35
C MET A 364 -9.39 4.45 3.64
N ILE A 365 -9.67 3.16 3.54
CA ILE A 365 -9.95 2.29 4.68
C ILE A 365 -8.70 1.48 4.95
N GLY A 366 -8.23 1.48 6.20
CA GLY A 366 -7.10 0.68 6.64
C GLY A 366 -7.47 -0.19 7.83
N VAL A 367 -6.98 -1.44 7.83
CA VAL A 367 -7.06 -2.34 8.98
C VAL A 367 -5.74 -2.29 9.71
N PHE A 368 -5.75 -1.98 10.99
CA PHE A 368 -4.55 -1.81 11.82
C PHE A 368 -4.52 -2.78 12.97
N SER A 369 -3.32 -3.17 13.36
CA SER A 369 -3.03 -3.92 14.58
C SER A 369 -1.98 -3.15 15.39
N PRO A 370 -1.97 -3.26 16.73
CA PRO A 370 -0.90 -2.70 17.54
C PRO A 370 0.33 -3.61 17.48
N SER A 371 1.51 -3.01 17.61
CA SER A 371 2.77 -3.73 17.67
C SER A 371 2.93 -4.52 18.98
N ARG A 372 3.63 -5.65 18.91
CA ARG A 372 4.14 -6.35 20.09
C ARG A 372 5.40 -5.65 20.57
N SER A 373 5.28 -4.85 21.63
CA SER A 373 6.38 -3.99 22.10
C SER A 373 6.85 -3.07 20.96
N ILE A 374 8.15 -2.97 20.74
CA ILE A 374 8.81 -2.14 19.73
C ILE A 374 9.00 -2.85 18.37
N SER A 375 8.51 -4.08 18.19
CA SER A 375 8.69 -4.85 16.95
C SER A 375 7.64 -4.55 15.88
N ALA A 376 7.86 -5.06 14.67
CA ALA A 376 6.87 -5.04 13.58
C ALA A 376 5.83 -6.17 13.68
N GLU A 377 5.83 -6.97 14.76
CA GLU A 377 4.88 -8.07 14.91
C GLU A 377 3.51 -7.56 15.35
N PRO A 378 2.42 -7.87 14.63
CA PRO A 378 1.08 -7.48 15.03
C PRO A 378 0.55 -8.33 16.18
N GLN A 379 -0.18 -7.70 17.10
CA GLN A 379 -0.96 -8.43 18.10
C GLN A 379 -2.31 -8.92 17.54
N ALA A 380 -2.93 -9.90 18.21
CA ALA A 380 -4.24 -10.45 17.86
C ALA A 380 -5.43 -9.53 18.23
N ARG A 381 -5.30 -8.23 17.95
CA ARG A 381 -6.35 -7.22 18.09
C ARG A 381 -6.25 -6.27 16.92
N SER A 382 -7.37 -5.90 16.33
CA SER A 382 -7.38 -5.04 15.15
C SER A 382 -8.45 -3.94 15.24
N ALA A 383 -8.22 -2.85 14.52
CA ALA A 383 -9.15 -1.75 14.36
C ALA A 383 -9.24 -1.38 12.88
N VAL A 384 -10.40 -0.85 12.47
CA VAL A 384 -10.60 -0.31 11.13
C VAL A 384 -10.66 1.20 11.23
N CYS A 385 -9.80 1.90 10.50
CA CYS A 385 -9.77 3.36 10.42
C CYS A 385 -10.09 3.82 8.99
N VAL A 386 -10.83 4.91 8.87
CA VAL A 386 -11.25 5.50 7.60
C VAL A 386 -10.69 6.92 7.52
N TYR A 387 -10.03 7.23 6.40
CA TYR A 387 -9.37 8.50 6.15
C TYR A 387 -9.90 9.12 4.86
N SER A 388 -10.35 10.38 4.93
CA SER A 388 -10.65 11.16 3.75
C SER A 388 -9.37 11.47 2.98
N LEU A 389 -9.35 11.23 1.66
CA LEU A 389 -8.19 11.61 0.84
C LEU A 389 -8.03 13.14 0.82
N LYS A 390 -9.12 13.90 0.93
CA LYS A 390 -9.09 15.36 1.03
C LYS A 390 -8.38 15.83 2.30
N ASP A 391 -8.64 15.19 3.44
CA ASP A 391 -7.97 15.53 4.71
C ASP A 391 -6.51 15.12 4.70
N ILE A 392 -6.20 13.97 4.09
CA ILE A 392 -4.82 13.52 3.85
C ILE A 392 -4.06 14.57 3.03
N GLU A 393 -4.61 15.01 1.90
CA GLU A 393 -4.00 16.03 1.04
C GLU A 393 -3.80 17.36 1.79
N ALA A 394 -4.80 17.78 2.58
CA ALA A 394 -4.69 18.96 3.42
C ALA A 394 -3.53 18.84 4.43
N LYS A 395 -3.35 17.66 5.06
CA LYS A 395 -2.23 17.41 5.99
C LYS A 395 -0.87 17.42 5.33
N PHE A 396 -0.73 16.87 4.14
CA PHE A 396 0.51 17.02 3.40
C PHE A 396 0.81 18.49 3.08
N ASN A 397 -0.18 19.24 2.61
CA ASN A 397 0.00 20.65 2.25
C ASN A 397 0.35 21.49 3.48
N GLU A 398 -0.29 21.25 4.62
CA GLU A 398 0.04 21.87 5.91
C GLU A 398 1.50 21.62 6.28
N ASN A 399 1.96 20.36 6.24
CA ASN A 399 3.35 20.01 6.56
C ASN A 399 4.37 20.65 5.62
N ILE A 400 4.04 20.71 4.33
CA ILE A 400 4.84 21.42 3.33
C ILE A 400 4.89 22.91 3.68
N HIS A 401 3.76 23.56 3.93
CA HIS A 401 3.73 24.97 4.28
C HIS A 401 4.53 25.28 5.56
N MET A 402 4.45 24.43 6.58
CA MET A 402 5.24 24.57 7.81
C MET A 402 6.75 24.40 7.58
N CYS A 403 7.14 23.58 6.60
CA CYS A 403 8.55 23.45 6.19
C CYS A 403 9.01 24.72 5.47
N PHE A 404 8.25 25.23 4.50
CA PHE A 404 8.63 26.40 3.71
C PHE A 404 8.56 27.74 4.45
N ASN A 405 7.70 27.86 5.46
CA ASN A 405 7.63 29.07 6.29
C ASN A 405 8.63 29.07 7.46
N GLY A 406 9.46 28.03 7.58
CA GLY A 406 10.48 27.89 8.62
C GLY A 406 9.96 27.45 9.99
N SER A 407 8.69 27.06 10.12
CA SER A 407 8.14 26.51 11.38
C SER A 407 8.71 25.13 11.70
N LEU A 408 9.13 24.38 10.68
CA LEU A 408 9.87 23.13 10.79
C LEU A 408 11.29 23.34 10.23
N GLY A 409 12.30 22.94 11.00
CA GLY A 409 13.70 23.03 10.57
C GLY A 409 14.15 21.90 9.64
N TYR A 410 13.44 20.77 9.62
CA TYR A 410 13.85 19.56 8.91
C TYR A 410 12.65 18.78 8.36
N ARG A 411 12.83 18.13 7.21
CA ARG A 411 11.82 17.23 6.60
C ARG A 411 11.77 15.85 7.27
N ASN A 412 12.72 15.55 8.15
CA ASN A 412 12.88 14.27 8.84
C ASN A 412 12.99 13.05 7.90
N MET A 413 13.63 13.24 6.74
CA MET A 413 13.82 12.21 5.71
C MET A 413 15.29 12.01 5.35
N ASN A 414 16.20 12.31 6.28
CA ASN A 414 17.66 12.23 6.06
C ASN A 414 18.17 10.80 5.77
N TYR A 415 17.27 9.81 5.85
CA TYR A 415 17.53 8.44 5.45
C TYR A 415 17.31 8.17 3.96
N ILE A 416 16.77 9.12 3.21
CA ILE A 416 16.62 9.06 1.76
C ILE A 416 17.84 9.70 1.09
N SER A 417 18.36 9.05 0.05
CA SER A 417 19.49 9.54 -0.73
C SER A 417 19.11 10.63 -1.72
N GLY A 418 20.02 11.60 -1.88
CA GLY A 418 19.92 12.61 -2.94
C GLY A 418 18.78 13.60 -2.77
N LEU A 419 18.23 13.77 -1.56
CA LEU A 419 17.21 14.77 -1.29
C LEU A 419 17.73 16.18 -1.54
N ILE A 420 16.87 17.03 -2.12
CA ILE A 420 17.09 18.48 -2.18
C ILE A 420 17.37 19.02 -0.77
N LEU A 421 18.43 19.83 -0.65
CA LEU A 421 18.89 20.47 0.58
C LEU A 421 19.22 19.48 1.71
N ASP A 422 19.68 18.27 1.39
CA ASP A 422 20.03 17.23 2.37
C ASP A 422 18.89 16.91 3.37
N GLY A 423 17.64 17.06 2.92
CA GLY A 423 16.45 16.85 3.76
C GLY A 423 16.10 18.03 4.69
N MET A 424 16.80 19.16 4.59
CA MET A 424 16.46 20.39 5.32
C MET A 424 15.29 21.14 4.69
N CYS A 425 14.56 21.88 5.51
CA CYS A 425 13.57 22.84 5.04
C CYS A 425 14.24 24.11 4.52
N PRO A 426 13.72 24.76 3.46
CA PRO A 426 14.31 25.98 2.94
C PRO A 426 14.17 27.14 3.94
N THR A 427 15.15 28.04 3.96
CA THR A 427 15.14 29.21 4.86
C THR A 427 13.97 30.15 4.51
N ALA A 428 13.22 30.56 5.52
CA ALA A 428 12.09 31.48 5.37
C ALA A 428 12.55 32.78 4.69
N GLY A 429 11.88 33.15 3.59
CA GLY A 429 12.15 34.39 2.84
C GLY A 429 13.08 34.26 1.63
N VAL A 430 13.63 33.08 1.33
CA VAL A 430 14.57 32.87 0.20
C VAL A 430 13.89 32.35 -1.10
N SER A 431 12.58 32.08 -1.10
CA SER A 431 11.88 31.61 -2.31
C SER A 431 10.46 32.18 -2.45
N THR A 432 10.22 32.89 -3.55
CA THR A 432 8.93 33.39 -4.05
C THR A 432 8.20 32.41 -4.97
N ALA A 433 8.60 31.13 -5.04
CA ALA A 433 8.07 30.20 -6.03
C ALA A 433 7.63 28.86 -5.43
N VAL A 434 6.44 28.82 -4.81
CA VAL A 434 5.73 27.55 -4.55
C VAL A 434 4.25 27.72 -4.91
N ARG A 435 3.97 27.91 -6.20
CA ARG A 435 2.68 27.51 -6.77
C ARG A 435 2.73 25.99 -6.93
N THR A 436 2.09 25.27 -6.01
CA THR A 436 1.77 23.82 -6.04
C THR A 436 2.97 22.92 -6.38
N LEU A 437 3.40 22.05 -5.45
CA LEU A 437 4.57 21.17 -5.64
C LEU A 437 4.58 20.38 -6.98
N CYS A 438 3.42 20.12 -7.59
CA CYS A 438 3.31 19.41 -8.87
C CYS A 438 3.33 20.31 -10.14
N LEU A 439 3.34 21.65 -10.01
CA LEU A 439 3.16 22.61 -11.12
C LEU A 439 4.46 23.06 -11.82
N GLN A 440 5.65 22.60 -11.40
CA GLN A 440 6.91 23.01 -12.03
C GLN A 440 7.17 22.40 -13.43
N ALA A 441 6.19 21.73 -14.05
CA ALA A 441 6.33 21.15 -15.39
C ALA A 441 5.39 21.77 -16.46
N ALA A 442 4.70 22.88 -16.20
CA ALA A 442 3.98 23.59 -17.26
C ALA A 442 4.94 24.52 -18.04
N PRO A 443 4.99 24.48 -19.39
CA PRO A 443 5.72 25.49 -20.15
C PRO A 443 5.15 26.88 -19.84
N PRO A 444 5.98 27.93 -19.77
CA PRO A 444 5.50 29.28 -19.49
C PRO A 444 4.47 29.68 -20.56
N PRO A 445 3.35 30.33 -20.18
CA PRO A 445 2.46 30.92 -21.16
C PRO A 445 3.24 31.96 -21.99
N PRO A 446 2.96 32.09 -23.30
CA PRO A 446 3.62 33.10 -24.12
C PRO A 446 3.41 34.50 -23.50
N PRO A 447 4.40 35.40 -23.58
CA PRO A 447 4.29 36.73 -22.99
C PRO A 447 3.15 37.49 -23.66
N GLY A 448 2.00 37.56 -22.98
CA GLY A 448 0.93 38.47 -23.31
C GLY A 448 1.35 39.91 -22.99
N PRO A 449 0.99 40.90 -23.84
CA PRO A 449 1.33 42.29 -23.59
C PRO A 449 0.56 42.81 -22.36
N ALA A 450 1.26 43.52 -21.48
CA ALA A 450 0.68 44.34 -20.41
C ALA A 450 0.88 45.83 -20.75
N PRO A 451 0.17 46.78 -20.12
CA PRO A 451 -1.16 46.76 -19.52
C PRO A 451 -2.05 47.90 -20.08
N GLN A 452 -3.35 47.93 -19.75
CA GLN A 452 -4.12 49.18 -19.75
C GLN A 452 -4.80 49.40 -18.40
N SER A 453 -4.63 50.62 -17.90
CA SER A 453 -5.15 51.16 -16.66
C SER A 453 -6.61 51.59 -16.78
N GLY A 454 -7.38 51.44 -15.71
CA GLY A 454 -8.71 52.02 -15.55
C GLY A 454 -8.98 52.32 -14.08
N ALA A 455 -9.16 53.60 -13.76
CA ALA A 455 -9.41 54.14 -12.42
C ALA A 455 -10.90 53.95 -12.00
N PRO A 456 -11.25 54.16 -10.72
CA PRO A 456 -12.46 53.62 -10.12
C PRO A 456 -13.68 54.53 -10.30
N THR A 457 -14.87 53.93 -10.33
CA THR A 457 -16.12 54.65 -10.03
C THR A 457 -17.02 53.76 -9.16
N ALA A 458 -17.51 54.36 -8.08
CA ALA A 458 -18.69 53.94 -7.32
C ALA A 458 -19.57 55.20 -7.18
N PRO A 459 -20.78 55.09 -6.62
CA PRO A 459 -21.97 54.40 -7.11
C PRO A 459 -23.06 55.41 -7.54
N VAL A 460 -24.08 54.97 -8.27
CA VAL A 460 -25.46 55.54 -8.25
C VAL A 460 -26.44 54.39 -8.37
#